data_AF-A0A836XEN3-F1
#
_entry.id   AF-A0A836XEN3-F1
#
_cell.length_a   1.000
_cell.length_b   1.000
_cell.length_c   1.000
_cell.angle_alpha   90.00
_cell.angle_beta   90.00
_cell.angle_gamma   90.00
#
_symmetry.space_group_name_H-M   'P 1'
#
loop_
_entity.id
_entity.type
_entity.pdbx_description
1 polymer ?
#
loop_
_entity_poly.entity_id
_entity_poly.type
_entity_poly.pdbx_seq_one_letter_code
_entity_poly.pdbx_strand_id
1 'polypeptide(L)'
;MADMEYVNLGRLGVRVSRICLGVAFRGQRDDDVAVRVIDRAIDLGCNFIDCANFYGRGRSEDVLARAMRGKRDDLFITTKVWSRIGDGPNDAGLSRYHIMR
;
A
#
# COMPACT_ATOMS: atom_id res chain seq x y z
N MET A 1 3.63 -3.82 -26.34
CA MET A 1 3.30 -4.20 -24.95
C MET A 1 1.82 -3.90 -24.77
N ALA A 2 1.06 -4.76 -24.10
CA ALA A 2 -0.35 -4.46 -23.85
C ALA A 2 -0.45 -3.35 -22.80
N ASP A 3 -1.30 -2.36 -23.05
CA ASP A 3 -1.60 -1.29 -22.09
C ASP A 3 -2.32 -1.86 -20.84
N MET A 4 -2.25 -1.13 -19.73
CA MET A 4 -2.91 -1.52 -18.47
C MET A 4 -4.44 -1.58 -18.64
N GLU A 5 -5.05 -2.71 -18.28
CA GLU A 5 -6.51 -2.84 -18.16
C GLU A 5 -6.97 -2.30 -16.80
N TYR A 6 -8.01 -1.47 -16.81
CA TYR A 6 -8.67 -0.97 -15.60
C TYR A 6 -10.08 -1.55 -15.46
N VAL A 7 -10.43 -1.98 -14.25
CA VAL A 7 -11.71 -2.59 -13.90
C VAL A 7 -12.41 -1.79 -12.81
N ASN A 8 -13.75 -1.89 -12.73
CA ASN A 8 -14.51 -1.27 -11.64
C ASN A 8 -14.24 -2.00 -10.31
N LEU A 9 -13.95 -1.25 -9.26
CA LEU A 9 -13.89 -1.78 -7.90
C LEU A 9 -15.30 -1.94 -7.34
N GLY A 10 -15.92 -3.08 -7.67
CA GLY A 10 -17.30 -3.38 -7.28
C GLY A 10 -18.28 -2.31 -7.78
N ARG A 11 -19.07 -1.76 -6.85
CA ARG A 11 -20.09 -0.73 -7.13
C ARG A 11 -19.67 0.68 -6.69
N LEU A 12 -18.39 0.88 -6.39
CA LEU A 12 -17.90 2.13 -5.77
C LEU A 12 -17.68 3.28 -6.75
N GLY A 13 -17.86 3.06 -8.06
CA GLY A 13 -17.60 4.09 -9.08
C GLY A 13 -16.11 4.41 -9.29
N VAL A 14 -15.21 3.62 -8.71
CA VAL A 14 -13.75 3.76 -8.84
C VAL A 14 -13.22 2.73 -9.82
N ARG A 15 -12.32 3.13 -10.72
CA ARG A 15 -11.57 2.22 -11.59
C ARG A 15 -10.16 1.99 -11.05
N VAL A 16 -9.80 0.73 -10.93
CA VAL A 16 -8.49 0.27 -10.46
C VAL A 16 -7.82 -0.57 -11.53
N SER A 17 -6.49 -0.59 -11.56
CA SER A 17 -5.72 -1.49 -12.41
C SER A 17 -6.09 -2.93 -12.11
N ARG A 18 -6.22 -3.76 -13.15
CA ARG A 18 -6.57 -5.18 -13.02
C ARG A 18 -5.54 -5.98 -12.21
N ILE A 19 -4.32 -5.45 -12.12
CA ILE A 19 -3.25 -5.93 -11.24
C ILE A 19 -3.12 -4.95 -10.07
N CYS A 20 -3.02 -5.49 -8.84
CA CYS A 20 -2.73 -4.75 -7.63
C CYS A 20 -1.30 -5.03 -7.16
N LEU A 21 -0.53 -3.99 -6.81
CA LEU A 21 0.81 -4.13 -6.27
C LEU A 21 0.77 -4.24 -4.75
N GLY A 22 1.12 -5.40 -4.21
CA GLY A 22 1.37 -5.58 -2.79
C GLY A 22 2.77 -5.07 -2.38
N VAL A 23 2.85 -4.18 -1.40
CA VAL A 23 4.10 -3.55 -0.95
C VAL A 23 4.66 -4.16 0.34
N ALA A 24 4.35 -5.42 0.64
CA ALA A 24 4.89 -6.10 1.81
C ALA A 24 6.43 -6.24 1.78
N PHE A 25 7.04 -6.22 0.59
CA PHE A 25 8.50 -6.27 0.35
C PHE A 25 9.24 -7.30 1.20
N ARG A 26 8.63 -8.48 1.40
CA ARG A 26 9.16 -9.54 2.26
C ARG A 26 10.57 -9.93 1.81
N GLY A 27 11.58 -9.51 2.58
CA GLY A 27 13.00 -9.78 2.31
C GLY A 27 13.74 -8.68 1.54
N GLN A 28 13.05 -7.69 0.97
CA GLN A 28 13.70 -6.52 0.35
C GLN A 28 13.95 -5.44 1.41
N ARG A 29 15.22 -5.29 1.81
CA ARG A 29 15.65 -4.36 2.86
C ARG A 29 16.10 -2.99 2.34
N ASP A 30 16.34 -2.87 1.04
CA ASP A 30 16.72 -1.61 0.39
C ASP A 30 15.44 -0.83 0.02
N ASP A 31 15.26 0.31 0.67
CA ASP A 31 14.11 1.19 0.46
C ASP A 31 14.13 1.83 -0.93
N ASP A 32 15.30 2.13 -1.48
CA ASP A 32 15.40 2.76 -2.80
C ASP A 32 15.04 1.77 -3.90
N VAL A 33 15.40 0.49 -3.72
CA VAL A 33 14.89 -0.58 -4.60
C VAL A 33 13.37 -0.68 -4.50
N ALA A 34 12.82 -0.67 -3.28
CA ALA A 34 11.38 -0.76 -3.08
C ALA A 34 10.62 0.44 -3.69
N VAL A 35 11.13 1.66 -3.53
CA VAL A 35 10.61 2.87 -4.20
C VAL A 35 10.64 2.71 -5.71
N ARG A 36 11.76 2.28 -6.31
CA ARG A 36 11.87 2.06 -7.75
C ARG A 36 10.88 1.02 -8.28
N VAL A 37 10.57 -0.01 -7.50
CA VAL A 37 9.54 -1.00 -7.87
C VAL A 37 8.15 -0.35 -7.91
N ILE A 38 7.80 0.47 -6.92
CA ILE A 38 6.52 1.18 -6.89
C ILE A 38 6.43 2.17 -8.05
N ASP A 39 7.45 3.02 -8.22
CA ASP A 39 7.49 3.99 -9.32
C ASP A 39 7.34 3.30 -10.67
N ARG A 40 8.07 2.19 -10.90
CA ARG A 40 7.96 1.45 -12.15
C ARG A 40 6.57 0.86 -12.37
N ALA A 41 5.91 0.37 -11.32
CA ALA A 41 4.54 -0.13 -11.44
C ALA A 41 3.56 1.00 -11.80
N ILE A 42 3.72 2.18 -11.19
CA ILE A 42 2.91 3.37 -11.51
C ILE A 42 3.16 3.81 -12.96
N ASP A 43 4.41 3.85 -13.41
CA ASP A 43 4.77 4.20 -14.80
C ASP A 43 4.18 3.21 -15.83
N LEU A 44 3.88 1.97 -15.40
CA LEU A 44 3.20 0.95 -16.20
C LEU A 44 1.66 1.02 -16.08
N GLY A 45 1.12 2.04 -15.41
CA GLY A 45 -0.32 2.26 -15.22
C GLY A 45 -0.93 1.60 -13.99
N CYS A 46 -0.14 1.01 -13.09
CA CYS A 46 -0.70 0.44 -11.86
C CYS A 46 -1.14 1.57 -10.92
N ASN A 47 -2.44 1.64 -10.62
CA ASN A 47 -2.98 2.63 -9.68
C ASN A 47 -3.54 1.98 -8.41
N PHE A 48 -3.48 0.65 -8.28
CA PHE A 48 -4.00 -0.08 -7.12
C PHE A 48 -2.86 -0.64 -6.28
N ILE A 49 -2.68 -0.09 -5.07
CA ILE A 49 -1.58 -0.42 -4.17
C ILE A 49 -2.11 -0.99 -2.85
N ASP A 50 -1.58 -2.14 -2.45
CA ASP A 50 -1.95 -2.82 -1.21
C ASP A 50 -0.82 -2.78 -0.16
N CYS A 51 -1.10 -2.17 0.98
CA CYS A 51 -0.17 -2.00 2.11
C CYS A 51 -0.79 -2.51 3.43
N ALA A 52 -0.03 -2.48 4.52
CA ALA A 52 -0.51 -2.73 5.88
C ALA A 52 0.46 -2.11 6.90
N ASN A 53 -0.07 -1.64 8.03
CA ASN A 53 0.71 -1.04 9.11
C ASN A 53 1.83 -1.95 9.65
N PHE A 54 1.63 -3.26 9.63
CA PHE A 54 2.60 -4.22 10.13
C PHE A 54 3.71 -4.56 9.13
N TYR A 55 3.58 -4.20 7.85
CA TYR A 55 4.61 -4.53 6.85
C TYR A 55 5.91 -3.79 7.14
N GLY A 56 6.90 -4.54 7.63
CA GLY A 56 8.13 -3.96 8.16
C GLY A 56 7.92 -3.06 9.38
N ARG A 57 6.84 -3.28 10.15
CA ARG A 57 6.43 -2.45 11.31
C ARG A 57 6.40 -0.94 10.95
N GLY A 58 5.63 -0.58 9.93
CA GLY A 58 5.48 0.80 9.44
C GLY A 58 6.40 1.16 8.27
N ARG A 59 7.56 0.50 8.13
CA ARG A 59 8.53 0.80 7.05
C ARG A 59 7.91 0.80 5.64
N SER A 60 7.00 -0.12 5.35
CA SER A 60 6.35 -0.18 4.03
C SER A 60 5.51 1.06 3.73
N GLU A 61 4.84 1.62 4.74
CA GLU A 61 4.05 2.85 4.59
C GLU A 61 4.97 4.07 4.34
N ASP A 62 6.13 4.13 5.00
CA ASP A 62 7.14 5.17 4.74
C ASP A 62 7.70 5.10 3.31
N VAL A 63 8.01 3.89 2.84
CA VAL A 63 8.47 3.65 1.46
C VAL A 63 7.40 4.07 0.45
N LEU A 64 6.14 3.69 0.68
CA LEU A 64 5.02 4.07 -0.18
C LEU A 64 4.84 5.60 -0.19
N ALA A 65 4.94 6.25 0.96
CA ALA A 65 4.84 7.70 1.07
C ALA A 65 5.92 8.43 0.24
N ARG A 66 7.13 7.87 0.17
CA ARG A 66 8.20 8.40 -0.69
C ARG A 66 7.88 8.25 -2.17
N ALA A 67 7.39 7.08 -2.59
CA ALA A 67 7.10 6.79 -4.00
C ALA A 67 5.87 7.55 -4.54
N MET A 68 4.88 7.85 -3.70
CA MET A 68 3.63 8.49 -4.13
C MET A 68 3.65 10.02 -4.15
N ARG A 69 4.78 10.67 -3.81
CA ARG A 69 4.86 12.14 -3.75
C ARG A 69 4.48 12.75 -5.12
N GLY A 70 3.51 13.64 -5.11
CA GLY A 70 3.00 14.31 -6.32
C GLY A 70 2.07 13.45 -7.19
N LYS A 71 1.82 12.18 -6.82
CA LYS A 71 0.97 11.24 -7.57
C LYS A 71 -0.18 10.68 -6.71
N ARG A 72 -0.39 11.22 -5.50
CA ARG A 72 -1.30 10.62 -4.50
C ARG A 72 -2.71 10.47 -5.03
N ASP A 73 -3.24 11.48 -5.69
CA ASP A 73 -4.66 11.50 -6.13
C ASP A 73 -4.94 10.51 -7.27
N ASP A 74 -3.90 10.04 -7.95
CA ASP A 74 -4.02 9.04 -9.01
C ASP A 74 -4.07 7.61 -8.47
N LEU A 75 -3.79 7.40 -7.17
CA LEU A 75 -3.64 6.08 -6.57
C LEU A 75 -4.81 5.70 -5.65
N PHE A 76 -5.26 4.46 -5.81
CA PHE A 76 -6.12 3.76 -4.86
C PHE A 76 -5.24 2.93 -3.91
N ILE A 77 -5.16 3.36 -2.65
CA ILE A 77 -4.26 2.78 -1.66
C ILE A 77 -5.08 2.12 -0.56
N THR A 78 -4.70 0.89 -0.18
CA THR A 78 -5.24 0.22 1.00
C THR A 78 -4.18 0.11 2.08
N THR A 79 -4.61 0.17 3.33
CA THR A 79 -3.84 -0.31 4.49
C THR A 79 -4.73 -1.19 5.36
N LYS A 80 -4.14 -1.88 6.33
CA LYS A 80 -4.78 -2.89 7.15
C LYS A 80 -4.33 -2.73 8.60
N VAL A 81 -5.20 -3.15 9.51
CA VAL A 81 -5.00 -3.15 10.97
C VAL A 81 -5.38 -4.52 11.51
N TRP A 82 -4.80 -4.92 12.65
CA TRP A 82 -5.09 -6.11 13.48
C TRP A 82 -3.81 -6.60 14.17
N SER A 83 -2.71 -6.63 13.41
CA SER A 83 -1.42 -7.12 13.89
C SER A 83 -0.84 -6.25 15.00
N ARG A 84 0.01 -6.85 15.84
CA ARG A 84 0.72 -6.11 16.89
C ARG A 84 1.77 -5.18 16.28
N ILE A 85 1.61 -3.87 16.44
CA ILE A 85 2.55 -2.84 15.93
C ILE A 85 3.48 -2.26 17.01
N GLY A 86 3.24 -2.56 18.28
CA GLY A 86 4.04 -2.10 19.43
C GLY A 86 3.89 -3.00 20.67
N ASP A 87 4.55 -2.61 21.76
CA ASP A 87 4.66 -3.42 22.98
C ASP A 87 3.58 -3.11 24.02
N GLY A 88 2.81 -2.04 23.82
CA GLY A 88 1.73 -1.64 24.70
C GLY A 88 0.54 -2.62 24.70
N PRO A 89 -0.34 -2.52 25.73
CA PRO A 89 -1.51 -3.40 25.84
C PRO A 89 -2.54 -3.18 24.73
N ASN A 90 -2.52 -2.01 24.07
CA ASN A 90 -3.48 -1.62 23.04
C ASN A 90 -2.89 -1.61 21.61
N ASP A 91 -1.70 -2.16 21.42
CA ASP A 91 -0.98 -2.07 20.14
C ASP A 91 -1.31 -3.23 19.19
N ALA A 92 -2.45 -3.93 19.39
CA ALA A 92 -2.91 -5.04 18.57
C ALA A 92 -4.45 -5.20 18.60
N GLY A 93 -4.99 -5.99 17.68
CA GLY A 93 -6.40 -6.40 17.62
C GLY A 93 -7.29 -5.44 16.84
N LEU A 94 -8.61 -5.55 17.04
CA LEU A 94 -9.63 -4.75 16.32
C LEU A 94 -10.39 -3.82 17.26
N SER A 95 -9.80 -3.47 18.41
CA SER A 95 -10.44 -2.49 19.29
C SER A 95 -10.54 -1.15 18.56
N ARG A 96 -11.65 -0.42 18.76
CA ARG A 96 -11.80 0.94 18.21
C ARG A 96 -10.60 1.83 18.60
N TYR A 97 -10.09 1.65 19.81
CA TYR A 97 -8.93 2.37 20.31
C TYR A 97 -7.69 2.13 19.43
N HIS A 98 -7.41 0.88 19.08
CA HIS A 98 -6.28 0.52 18.23
C HIS A 98 -6.43 1.00 16.78
N ILE A 99 -7.64 0.91 16.22
CA ILE A 99 -7.88 1.25 14.80
C ILE A 99 -7.80 2.76 14.54
N MET A 100 -8.22 3.58 15.51
CA MET A 100 -8.36 5.03 15.33
C MET A 100 -7.13 5.84 15.77
N ARG A 101 -6.12 5.20 16.37
CA ARG A 101 -4.94 5.84 16.92
C ARG A 101 -3.69 5.51 16.11
#